data_AF-A0A7C3U929-F1
#
_entry.id   AF-A0A7C3U929-F1
#
_cell.length_a   1.000
_cell.length_b   1.000
_cell.length_c   1.000
_cell.angle_alpha   90.00
_cell.angle_beta   90.00
_cell.angle_gamma   90.00
#
_symmetry.space_group_name_H-M   'P 1'
#
loop_
_entity.id
_entity.type
_entity.pdbx_description
1 polymer ?
#
loop_
_entity_poly.entity_id
_entity_poly.type
_entity_poly.pdbx_seq_one_letter_code
_entity_poly.pdbx_strand_id
1 'polypeptide(L)' 'MPMVMFMAKKTTILLRDDVYQVLKEKAGAKNISNLINQIIIEYFAKEGSMLGAMKKVDTSDLRNHRDHM' A
#
# COMPACT_ATOMS: atom_id res chain seq x y z
N MET A 1 18.76 -20.36 3.18
CA MET A 1 17.88 -19.20 3.50
C MET A 1 17.61 -18.47 2.20
N PRO A 2 16.46 -18.62 1.53
CA PRO A 2 16.22 -17.89 0.29
C PRO A 2 16.03 -16.41 0.62
N MET A 3 16.79 -15.54 -0.06
CA MET A 3 16.64 -14.09 0.02
C MET A 3 15.32 -13.69 -0.65
N VAL A 4 14.33 -13.31 0.15
CA VAL A 4 13.05 -12.80 -0.35
C VAL A 4 13.28 -11.38 -0.88
N MET A 5 13.41 -11.23 -2.20
CA MET A 5 13.33 -9.92 -2.84
C MET A 5 11.89 -9.43 -2.75
N PHE A 6 11.62 -8.44 -1.90
CA PHE A 6 10.35 -7.72 -1.94
C PHE A 6 10.27 -6.98 -3.28
N MET A 7 9.44 -7.46 -4.21
CA MET A 7 9.08 -6.71 -5.41
C MET A 7 8.31 -5.45 -4.99
N ALA A 8 8.94 -4.29 -5.12
CA ALA A 8 8.25 -3.02 -4.95
C ALA A 8 7.24 -2.81 -6.08
N LYS A 9 5.95 -2.76 -5.75
CA LYS A 9 4.91 -2.32 -6.69
C LYS A 9 4.76 -0.80 -6.58
N LYS A 10 4.90 -0.11 -7.72
CA LYS A 10 4.61 1.32 -7.79
C LYS A 10 3.10 1.51 -7.84
N THR A 11 2.59 2.29 -6.90
CA THR A 11 1.17 2.61 -6.80
C THR A 11 1.02 4.12 -6.69
N THR A 12 0.10 4.68 -7.47
CA THR A 12 -0.31 6.07 -7.34
C THR A 12 -1.46 6.14 -6.34
N ILE A 13 -1.34 7.02 -5.35
CA ILE A 13 -2.40 7.28 -4.37
C ILE A 13 -2.82 8.74 -4.47
N LEU A 14 -4.10 9.01 -4.23
CA LEU A 14 -4.60 10.36 -4.08
C LEU A 14 -4.52 10.77 -2.61
N LEU A 15 -3.88 11.90 -2.35
CA LEU A 15 -3.78 12.50 -1.02
C LEU A 15 -4.43 13.87 -1.07
N ARG A 16 -4.97 14.30 0.07
CA ARG A 16 -5.36 15.70 0.22
C ARG A 16 -4.10 16.58 0.22
N ASP A 17 -4.18 17.76 -0.37
CA ASP A 17 -3.02 18.61 -0.60
C ASP A 17 -2.30 19.01 0.69
N ASP A 18 -3.04 19.31 1.76
CA ASP A 18 -2.51 19.59 3.10
C ASP A 18 -1.71 18.40 3.65
N VAL A 19 -2.25 17.17 3.52
CA VAL A 19 -1.58 15.94 3.95
C VAL A 19 -0.30 15.72 3.15
N TYR A 20 -0.36 15.93 1.83
CA TYR A 20 0.82 15.81 0.97
C TYR A 20 1.92 16.80 1.36
N GLN A 21 1.58 18.07 1.62
CA GLN A 21 2.55 19.08 2.05
C GLN A 21 3.21 18.70 3.38
N VAL A 22 2.43 18.28 4.37
CA VAL A 22 2.96 17.84 5.67
C VAL A 22 3.90 16.64 5.52
N LEU A 23 3.55 15.66 4.68
CA LEU A 23 4.41 14.51 4.40
C LEU A 23 5.69 14.93 3.67
N LYS A 24 5.60 15.88 2.74
CA LYS A 24 6.73 16.43 1.99
C LYS A 24 7.69 17.22 2.87
N GLU A 25 7.19 18.02 3.81
CA GLU A 25 8.00 18.75 4.79
C GLU A 25 8.72 17.81 5.74
N LYS A 26 8.06 16.74 6.19
CA LYS A 26 8.64 15.76 7.13
C LYS A 26 9.69 14.85 6.49
N ALA A 27 9.43 14.31 5.31
CA ALA A 27 10.30 13.32 4.67
C ALA A 27 11.27 13.93 3.63
N GLY A 28 10.95 15.11 3.11
CA GLY A 28 11.53 15.63 1.88
C GLY A 28 11.00 14.89 0.64
N ALA A 29 11.04 15.56 -0.51
CA ALA A 29 10.42 15.09 -1.76
C ALA A 29 10.85 13.69 -2.22
N LYS A 30 12.07 13.24 -1.86
CA LYS A 30 12.64 11.96 -2.28
C LYS A 30 12.24 10.78 -1.38
N ASN A 31 11.76 11.01 -0.15
CA ASN A 31 11.49 9.94 0.83
C ASN A 31 10.02 9.80 1.22
N ILE A 32 9.10 10.52 0.57
CA ILE A 32 7.66 10.45 0.86
C ILE A 32 7.14 9.01 0.82
N SER A 33 7.54 8.21 -0.18
CA SER A 33 7.12 6.81 -0.30
C SER A 33 7.58 5.95 0.88
N ASN A 34 8.79 6.19 1.40
CA ASN A 34 9.32 5.46 2.56
C ASN A 34 8.52 5.81 3.82
N LEU A 35 8.21 7.09 4.01
CA LEU A 35 7.40 7.55 5.14
C LEU A 35 5.97 6.99 5.08
N ILE A 36 5.34 7.02 3.92
CA ILE A 36 3.99 6.44 3.72
C ILE A 36 4.00 4.95 4.08
N ASN A 37 4.99 4.19 3.60
CA ASN A 37 5.09 2.77 3.91
C ASN A 37 5.29 2.53 5.42
N GLN A 38 6.12 3.33 6.10
CA GLN A 38 6.28 3.24 7.55
C GLN A 38 4.98 3.51 8.29
N ILE A 39 4.25 4.57 7.93
CA ILE A 39 2.95 4.91 8.55
C ILE A 39 1.97 3.74 8.38
N ILE A 40 1.89 3.16 7.19
CA ILE A 40 1.03 2.01 6.90
C ILE A 40 1.42 0.81 7.76
N ILE A 41 2.71 0.48 7.83
CA ILE A 41 3.21 -0.64 8.64
C ILE A 41 2.88 -0.41 10.12
N GLU A 42 3.17 0.78 10.65
CA GLU A 42 2.91 1.11 12.04
C GLU A 42 1.42 1.08 12.39
N TYR A 43 0.57 1.59 11.49
CA TYR A 43 -0.88 1.55 11.64
C TYR A 43 -1.38 0.11 11.76
N PHE A 44 -1.00 -0.74 10.81
CA PHE A 44 -1.41 -2.15 10.81
C PHE A 44 -0.71 -3.01 11.88
N ALA A 45 0.47 -2.60 12.36
CA ALA A 45 1.15 -3.25 13.48
C ALA A 45 0.46 -2.95 14.81
N LYS A 46 -0.05 -1.72 15.00
CA LYS A 46 -0.75 -1.30 16.23
C LYS A 46 -2.13 -1.93 16.38
N GLU A 47 -2.85 -2.18 15.29
CA GLU A 47 -4.17 -2.82 15.34
C GLU A 47 -4.12 -4.34 15.50
N GLY A 48 -2.92 -4.94 15.54
CA GLY A 48 -2.77 -6.38 15.71
C GLY A 48 -3.10 -7.15 14.43
N SER A 49 -2.06 -7.53 13.68
CA SER A 49 -2.10 -8.67 12.76
C SER A 49 -2.99 -8.55 11.50
N MET A 50 -2.87 -7.48 10.69
CA MET A 50 -3.43 -7.49 9.33
C MET A 50 -2.42 -7.75 8.20
N LEU A 51 -1.11 -7.66 8.46
CA LEU A 51 -0.06 -7.99 7.47
C LEU A 51 0.04 -9.49 7.11
N GLY A 52 -0.68 -10.36 7.83
CA GLY A 52 -0.80 -11.79 7.55
C GLY A 52 -2.24 -12.31 7.34
N ALA A 53 -3.25 -11.45 7.43
CA ALA A 53 -4.67 -11.84 7.37
C ALA A 53 -5.41 -11.39 6.11
N MET A 54 -4.73 -10.74 5.15
CA MET A 54 -5.34 -10.50 3.84
C MET A 54 -5.35 -11.82 3.07
N LYS A 55 -6.44 -12.57 3.22
CA LYS A 55 -6.78 -13.75 2.41
C LYS A 55 -6.52 -13.36 0.94
N LYS A 56 -5.78 -14.19 0.18
CA LYS A 56 -5.61 -14.01 -1.27
C LYS A 56 -6.96 -13.59 -1.83
N VAL A 57 -7.09 -12.32 -2.24
CA VAL A 57 -8.28 -11.88 -2.96
C VAL A 57 -8.23 -12.66 -4.26
N ASP A 58 -9.07 -13.68 -4.31
CA ASP A 58 -9.24 -14.50 -5.49
C ASP A 58 -9.89 -13.61 -6.55
N THR A 59 -9.11 -13.24 -7.57
CA THR A 59 -9.57 -12.36 -8.65
C THR A 59 -10.47 -13.10 -9.63
N SER A 60 -10.89 -14.35 -9.35
CA SER A 60 -11.84 -15.07 -10.19
C SER A 60 -13.22 -14.42 -10.16
N ASP A 61 -13.61 -13.75 -9.06
CA ASP A 61 -14.87 -13.00 -8.99
C ASP A 61 -14.88 -11.75 -9.87
N LEU A 62 -13.70 -11.13 -10.11
CA LEU A 62 -13.58 -9.98 -11.01
C LEU A 62 -13.55 -10.37 -12.49
N ARG A 63 -13.47 -11.67 -12.81
CA ARG A 63 -13.41 -12.16 -14.20
C ARG A 63 -14.77 -12.50 -14.81
N ASN A 64 -15.85 -12.50 -14.02
CA ASN A 64 -17.17 -12.91 -14.49
C ASN A 64 -18.12 -11.76 -14.86
N HIS A 65 -17.60 -10.53 -14.96
CA HIS A 65 -18.32 -9.40 -15.54
C HIS A 65 -17.68 -9.03 -16.89
N ARG A 66 -17.53 -10.03 -17.77
CA ARG A 66 -17.43 -9.77 -19.21
C ARG A 66 -18.81 -10.01 -19.78
N ASP A 67 -19.41 -8.90 -20.18
CA ASP A 67 -20.43 -8.76 -21.22
C ASP A 67 -20.72 -10.07 -21.96
N HIS A 68 -21.88 -10.65 -21.69
CA HIS A 68 -22.64 -11.29 -22.75
C HIS A 68 -23.88 -10.42 -22.96
N MET A 69 -23.93 -9.89 -24.18
CA MET A 69 -25.00 -9.10 -24.78
C MET A 69 -26.38 -9.74 -24.63
#